data_AF-A0A2W4QY16-F1
#
_entry.id   AF-A0A2W4QY16-F1
#
_cell.length_a   1.000
_cell.length_b   1.000
_cell.length_c   1.000
_cell.angle_alpha   90.00
_cell.angle_beta   90.00
_cell.angle_gamma   90.00
#
_symmetry.space_group_name_H-M   'P 1'
#
loop_
_entity.id
_entity.type
_entity.pdbx_description
1 polymer ?
#
loop_
_entity_poly.entity_id
_entity_poly.type
_entity_poly.pdbx_seq_one_letter_code
_entity_poly.pdbx_strand_id
1 'polypeptide(L)'
;MRLDATSRKFPASLEEWDTIIKEAPGNERPPTPEEETAWDNGVVVKEGGYPAVRSALAENRRSGPAETSNKVLLLVQYSPEVVDYFKSTGDGWQARMDTALKEWVKAHPAV
;
A
#
# COMPACT_ATOMS: atom_id res chain seq x y z
N MET A 1 37.12 13.86 27.94
CA MET A 1 36.18 13.35 26.91
C MET A 1 36.81 13.67 25.56
N ARG A 2 37.26 12.68 24.78
CA ARG A 2 37.99 12.95 23.53
C ARG A 2 37.00 13.41 22.45
N LEU A 3 37.36 14.49 21.76
CA LEU A 3 36.73 14.98 20.53
C LEU A 3 37.43 14.29 19.35
N ASP A 4 37.10 13.03 19.07
CA ASP A 4 37.63 12.28 17.92
C ASP A 4 36.62 12.10 16.78
N ALA A 5 35.36 12.52 16.99
CA ALA A 5 34.30 12.41 15.99
C ALA A 5 34.43 13.36 14.79
N THR A 6 35.32 14.36 14.82
CA THR A 6 35.38 15.44 13.81
C THR A 6 36.52 15.33 12.78
N SER A 7 37.27 14.23 12.73
CA SER A 7 38.35 14.06 11.75
C SER A 7 38.14 12.85 10.84
N ARG A 8 37.02 12.76 10.14
CA ARG A 8 36.98 11.95 8.91
C ARG A 8 37.71 12.73 7.81
N LYS A 9 38.76 12.14 7.23
CA LYS A 9 39.44 12.71 6.06
C LYS A 9 38.45 12.75 4.91
N PHE A 10 38.44 13.84 4.14
CA PHE A 10 37.65 13.91 2.91
C PHE A 10 38.11 12.81 1.93
N PRO A 11 37.19 12.18 1.19
CA PRO A 11 37.51 11.16 0.20
C PRO A 11 38.47 11.71 -0.86
N ALA A 12 39.45 10.89 -1.23
CA ALA A 12 40.53 11.29 -2.13
C ALA A 12 40.23 10.99 -3.62
N SER A 13 39.14 10.28 -3.91
CA SER A 13 38.77 9.86 -5.27
C SER A 13 37.26 9.76 -5.47
N LEU A 14 36.81 9.81 -6.72
CA LEU A 14 35.39 9.70 -7.08
C LEU A 14 34.78 8.35 -6.72
N GLU A 15 35.51 7.24 -6.83
CA GLU A 15 35.02 5.92 -6.42
C GLU A 15 34.81 5.80 -4.91
N GLU A 16 35.66 6.47 -4.12
CA GLU A 16 35.51 6.55 -2.67
C GLU A 16 34.29 7.40 -2.29
N TRP A 17 34.02 8.48 -3.04
CA TRP A 17 32.78 9.25 -2.94
C TRP A 17 31.55 8.39 -3.26
N ASP A 18 31.56 7.62 -4.35
CA ASP A 18 30.43 6.76 -4.75
C ASP A 18 30.14 5.66 -3.72
N THR A 19 31.19 5.08 -3.14
CA THR A 19 31.07 4.05 -2.10
C THR A 19 30.41 4.62 -0.84
N ILE A 20 30.82 5.82 -0.42
CA ILE A 20 30.24 6.50 0.75
C ILE A 20 28.79 6.92 0.50
N ILE A 21 28.46 7.41 -0.70
CA ILE A 21 27.08 7.76 -1.08
C ILE A 21 26.20 6.51 -1.05
N LYS A 22 26.71 5.37 -1.49
CA LYS A 22 25.98 4.08 -1.46
C LYS A 22 25.74 3.57 -0.03
N GLU A 23 26.69 3.76 0.88
CA GLU A 23 26.61 3.30 2.28
C GLU A 23 25.92 4.31 3.22
N ALA A 24 25.59 5.51 2.74
CA ALA A 24 25.00 6.56 3.57
C ALA A 24 23.60 6.15 4.10
N PRO A 25 23.34 6.29 5.41
CA PRO A 25 22.02 6.04 5.97
C PRO A 25 21.06 7.20 5.66
N GLY A 26 19.97 6.90 4.94
CA GLY A 26 18.87 7.83 4.70
C GLY A 26 18.91 8.57 3.35
N ASN A 27 18.11 9.64 3.23
CA ASN A 27 17.70 10.34 1.99
C ASN A 27 18.83 11.00 1.16
N GLU A 28 20.11 10.80 1.51
CA GLU A 28 21.26 11.40 0.84
C GLU A 28 21.80 10.53 -0.32
N ARG A 29 21.31 9.31 -0.47
CA ARG A 29 21.59 8.42 -1.60
C ARG A 29 20.51 8.51 -2.67
N PRO A 30 20.81 8.26 -3.96
CA PRO A 30 19.77 8.09 -4.96
C PRO A 30 18.81 6.96 -4.54
N PRO A 31 17.50 7.11 -4.80
CA PRO A 31 16.52 6.10 -4.43
C PRO A 31 16.85 4.79 -5.14
N THR A 32 16.71 3.68 -4.42
CA THR A 32 16.82 2.35 -5.03
C THR A 32 15.62 2.12 -5.94
N PRO A 33 15.69 1.18 -6.91
CA PRO A 33 14.54 0.82 -7.74
C PRO A 33 13.29 0.42 -6.94
N GLU A 34 13.48 -0.21 -5.77
CA GLU A 34 12.38 -0.57 -4.86
C GLU A 34 11.72 0.67 -4.24
N GLU A 35 12.52 1.66 -3.86
CA GLU A 35 12.02 2.94 -3.33
C GLU A 35 11.36 3.79 -4.41
N GLU A 36 11.91 3.81 -5.63
CA GLU A 36 11.28 4.46 -6.79
C GLU A 36 9.88 3.86 -7.06
N THR A 37 9.79 2.53 -7.07
CA THR A 37 8.51 1.82 -7.25
C THR A 37 7.53 2.12 -6.10
N ALA A 38 8.01 2.29 -4.86
CA ALA A 38 7.16 2.69 -3.75
C ALA A 38 6.62 4.13 -3.91
N TRP A 39 7.37 5.01 -4.57
CA TRP A 39 7.00 6.40 -4.80
C TRP A 39 5.99 6.58 -5.93
N ASP A 40 5.88 5.62 -6.85
CA ASP A 40 4.88 5.60 -7.93
C ASP A 40 3.43 5.67 -7.41
N ASN A 41 3.18 5.17 -6.20
CA ASN A 41 1.87 5.20 -5.54
C ASN A 41 1.66 6.40 -4.61
N GLY A 42 2.61 7.35 -4.59
CA GLY A 42 2.57 8.52 -3.72
C GLY A 42 1.53 9.56 -4.16
N VAL A 43 0.87 10.21 -3.19
CA VAL A 43 0.03 11.37 -3.47
C VAL A 43 0.91 12.61 -3.58
N VAL A 44 1.02 13.17 -4.77
CA VAL A 44 1.78 14.40 -5.01
C VAL A 44 0.98 15.61 -4.54
N VAL A 45 1.47 16.30 -3.50
CA VAL A 45 0.87 17.53 -2.97
C VAL A 45 1.61 18.73 -3.55
N LYS A 46 0.92 19.55 -4.36
CA LYS A 46 1.53 20.71 -5.03
C LYS A 46 1.77 21.90 -4.10
N GLU A 47 1.06 21.96 -2.98
CA GLU A 47 1.12 23.04 -1.99
C GLU A 47 1.68 22.54 -0.65
N GLY A 48 2.34 23.43 0.09
CA GLY A 48 2.86 23.11 1.42
C GLY A 48 1.79 23.15 2.52
N GLY A 49 2.04 22.43 3.61
CA GLY A 49 1.27 22.55 4.86
C GLY A 49 0.23 21.44 5.08
N TYR A 50 -0.12 21.25 6.36
CA TYR A 50 -1.05 20.21 6.80
C TYR A 50 -2.43 20.23 6.11
N PRO A 51 -3.05 21.39 5.84
CA PRO A 51 -4.34 21.44 5.14
C PRO A 51 -4.27 20.90 3.71
N ALA A 52 -3.23 21.25 2.95
CA ALA A 52 -3.05 20.81 1.57
C ALA A 52 -2.87 19.28 1.49
N VAL A 53 -2.06 18.71 2.40
CA VAL A 53 -1.85 17.26 2.51
C VAL A 53 -3.16 16.54 2.84
N ARG A 54 -3.92 17.06 3.80
CA ARG A 54 -5.23 16.49 4.20
C ARG A 54 -6.22 16.47 3.05
N SER A 55 -6.29 17.54 2.26
CA SER A 55 -7.18 17.64 1.11
C SER A 55 -6.75 16.69 -0.02
N ALA A 56 -5.47 16.66 -0.36
CA ALA A 56 -4.94 15.77 -1.40
C ALA A 56 -5.15 14.29 -1.06
N LEU A 57 -4.95 13.91 0.21
CA LEU A 57 -5.21 12.54 0.67
C LEU A 57 -6.70 12.19 0.66
N ALA A 58 -7.58 13.13 1.05
CA ALA A 58 -9.02 12.93 1.00
C ALA A 58 -9.51 12.74 -0.44
N GLU A 59 -8.97 13.51 -1.39
CA GLU A 59 -9.27 13.40 -2.81
C GLU A 59 -8.79 12.07 -3.39
N ASN A 60 -7.56 11.64 -3.08
CA ASN A 60 -7.05 10.35 -3.52
C ASN A 60 -7.86 9.17 -2.97
N ARG A 61 -8.40 9.27 -1.75
CA ARG A 61 -9.28 8.23 -1.19
C ARG A 61 -10.66 8.17 -1.83
N ARG A 62 -11.13 9.27 -2.42
CA ARG A 62 -12.38 9.32 -3.19
C ARG A 62 -12.19 8.86 -4.64
N SER A 63 -11.02 9.16 -5.20
CA SER A 63 -10.67 8.93 -6.61
C SER A 63 -9.84 7.68 -6.84
N GLY A 64 -9.37 6.99 -5.79
CA GLY A 64 -8.81 5.65 -5.89
C GLY A 64 -9.80 4.75 -6.64
N PRO A 65 -9.36 3.67 -7.32
CA PRO A 65 -10.20 2.92 -8.23
C PRO A 65 -11.46 2.50 -7.49
N ALA A 66 -12.53 3.25 -7.70
CA ALA A 66 -13.85 2.76 -7.47
C ALA A 66 -13.98 1.71 -8.56
N GLU A 67 -13.54 0.48 -8.26
CA GLU A 67 -14.26 -0.67 -8.78
C GLU A 67 -15.71 -0.26 -8.59
N THR A 68 -16.41 0.00 -9.70
CA THR A 68 -17.83 0.27 -9.72
C THR A 68 -18.46 -1.02 -9.23
N SER A 69 -18.36 -1.25 -7.92
CA SER A 69 -18.68 -2.50 -7.30
C SER A 69 -20.19 -2.44 -7.28
N ASN A 70 -20.82 -3.11 -8.25
CA ASN A 70 -22.25 -3.38 -8.27
C ASN A 70 -22.64 -4.35 -7.12
N LYS A 71 -22.00 -4.18 -5.95
CA LYS A 71 -22.22 -4.93 -4.73
C LYS A 71 -23.21 -4.14 -3.91
N VAL A 72 -24.39 -4.72 -3.72
CA VAL A 72 -25.42 -4.15 -2.86
C VAL A 72 -25.07 -4.51 -1.42
N LEU A 73 -24.96 -3.53 -0.53
CA LEU A 73 -24.79 -3.76 0.89
C LEU A 73 -26.14 -4.14 1.49
N LEU A 74 -26.24 -5.37 2.01
CA LEU A 74 -27.46 -5.92 2.61
C LEU A 74 -27.16 -6.46 4.00
N LEU A 75 -28.16 -6.40 4.89
CA LEU A 75 -28.14 -7.11 6.17
C LEU A 75 -28.75 -8.50 5.98
N VAL A 76 -27.90 -9.51 5.75
CA VAL A 76 -28.31 -10.91 5.58
C VAL A 76 -27.83 -11.72 6.78
N GLN A 77 -28.70 -12.58 7.32
CA GLN A 77 -28.33 -13.54 8.35
C GLN A 77 -27.96 -14.87 7.69
N TYR A 78 -26.76 -15.35 7.98
CA TYR A 78 -26.28 -16.68 7.57
C TYR A 78 -26.20 -17.58 8.80
N SER A 79 -26.30 -18.89 8.59
CA SER A 79 -26.04 -19.85 9.66
C SER A 79 -24.58 -19.75 10.12
N PRO A 80 -24.29 -19.90 11.43
CA PRO A 80 -22.94 -19.76 11.98
C PRO A 80 -21.91 -20.66 11.30
N GLU A 81 -22.26 -21.91 11.01
CA GLU A 81 -21.39 -22.90 10.39
C GLU A 81 -20.88 -22.48 9.00
N VAL A 82 -21.70 -21.76 8.24
CA VAL A 82 -21.32 -21.24 6.92
C VAL A 82 -20.28 -20.14 7.07
N VAL A 83 -20.53 -19.20 7.99
CA VAL A 83 -19.64 -18.07 8.24
C VAL A 83 -18.30 -18.54 8.80
N ASP A 84 -18.32 -19.49 9.73
CA ASP A 84 -17.12 -20.03 10.35
C ASP A 84 -16.27 -20.80 9.36
N TYR A 85 -16.89 -21.62 8.48
CA TYR A 85 -16.19 -22.27 7.39
C TYR A 85 -15.46 -21.26 6.50
N PHE A 86 -16.15 -20.24 5.99
CA PHE A 86 -15.50 -19.27 5.10
C PHE A 86 -14.44 -18.45 5.86
N LYS A 87 -14.69 -17.99 7.08
CA LYS A 87 -13.69 -17.28 7.89
C LYS A 87 -12.41 -18.09 8.08
N SER A 88 -12.51 -19.41 8.26
CA SER A 88 -11.35 -20.29 8.40
C SER A 88 -10.43 -20.31 7.16
N THR A 89 -10.95 -19.88 5.99
CA THR A 89 -10.15 -19.80 4.75
C THR A 89 -9.18 -18.60 4.72
N GLY A 90 -9.25 -17.69 5.69
CA GLY A 90 -8.37 -16.53 5.82
C GLY A 90 -8.80 -15.31 5.03
N ASP A 91 -7.84 -14.46 4.67
CA ASP A 91 -8.11 -13.18 3.99
C ASP A 91 -8.86 -13.37 2.66
N GLY A 92 -9.84 -12.51 2.42
CA GLY A 92 -10.70 -12.59 1.25
C GLY A 92 -11.85 -13.62 1.35
N TRP A 93 -12.15 -14.15 2.54
CA TRP A 93 -13.22 -15.13 2.72
C TRP A 93 -14.60 -14.66 2.22
N GLN A 94 -14.91 -13.37 2.35
CA GLN A 94 -16.16 -12.81 1.83
C GLN A 94 -16.23 -12.88 0.30
N ALA A 95 -15.12 -12.65 -0.39
CA ALA A 95 -15.05 -12.76 -1.85
C ALA A 95 -15.17 -14.23 -2.32
N ARG A 96 -14.60 -15.18 -1.55
CA ARG A 96 -14.80 -16.61 -1.78
C ARG A 96 -16.26 -17.02 -1.58
N MET A 97 -16.92 -16.51 -0.54
CA MET A 97 -18.34 -16.74 -0.29
C MET A 97 -19.22 -16.18 -1.43
N ASP A 98 -18.95 -14.95 -1.88
CA ASP A 98 -19.65 -14.35 -3.04
C ASP A 98 -19.47 -15.17 -4.32
N THR A 99 -18.26 -15.71 -4.56
CA THR A 99 -17.98 -16.59 -5.70
C THR A 99 -18.80 -17.87 -5.64
N ALA A 100 -18.86 -18.53 -4.47
CA ALA A 100 -19.67 -19.73 -4.28
C ALA A 100 -21.17 -19.47 -4.51
N LEU A 101 -21.69 -18.33 -4.04
CA LEU A 101 -23.07 -17.94 -4.29
C LEU A 101 -23.35 -17.69 -5.78
N LYS A 102 -22.41 -17.07 -6.51
CA LYS A 102 -22.53 -16.87 -7.97
C LYS A 102 -22.53 -18.20 -8.73
N GLU A 103 -21.70 -19.15 -8.34
CA GLU A 103 -21.69 -20.49 -8.93
C GLU A 103 -23.01 -21.21 -8.69
N TRP A 104 -23.55 -21.12 -7.47
CA TRP A 104 -24.85 -21.70 -7.14
C TRP A 104 -25.99 -21.11 -7.99
N VAL A 105 -26.03 -19.79 -8.16
CA VAL A 105 -27.03 -19.10 -9.01
C VAL A 105 -26.91 -19.53 -10.47
N LYS A 106 -25.69 -19.67 -11.00
CA LYS A 106 -25.47 -20.15 -12.38
C LYS A 106 -25.95 -21.58 -12.58
N ALA A 107 -25.78 -22.44 -11.57
CA ALA A 107 -26.23 -23.83 -11.61
C ALA A 107 -27.75 -23.97 -11.42
N HIS A 108 -28.40 -23.01 -10.78
CA HIS A 108 -29.84 -23.02 -10.48
C HIS A 108 -30.52 -21.75 -10.99
N PRO A 109 -30.57 -21.53 -12.31
CA PRO A 109 -31.32 -20.42 -12.85
C PRO A 109 -32.79 -20.55 -12.44
N ALA A 110 -33.35 -19.48 -11.88
CA ALA A 110 -34.79 -19.40 -11.67
C ALA A 110 -35.48 -19.47 -13.04
N VAL A 111 -36.40 -20.44 -13.18
CA VAL A 111 -37.24 -20.62 -14.38
C VAL A 111 -38.15 -19.42 -14.57
#